data_AF-A0A2N0Z399-F1
#
_entry.id   AF-A0A2N0Z399-F1
#
_cell.length_a   1.000
_cell.length_b   1.000
_cell.length_c   1.000
_cell.angle_alpha   90.00
_cell.angle_beta   90.00
_cell.angle_gamma   90.00
#
_symmetry.space_group_name_H-M   'P 1'
#
loop_
_entity.id
_entity.type
_entity.pdbx_description
1 polymer ?
#
loop_
_entity_poly.entity_id
_entity_poly.type
_entity_poly.pdbx_seq_one_letter_code
_entity_poly.pdbx_strand_id
1 'polypeptide(L)'
;MAATTVALLGTIFTFADTLLFSFLNLSKTAYGIFTGGTLHEVGHVIAAAAVSGSDAVEIAIIVKLTPVALLVPSPLFYEFSE
;
A
#
# COMPACT_ATOMS: atom_id res chain seq x y z
N MET A 1 -11.03 19.25 -5.78
CA MET A 1 -12.15 18.40 -5.33
C MET A 1 -11.71 16.96 -5.11
N ALA A 2 -11.07 16.29 -6.08
CA ALA A 2 -10.64 14.88 -5.94
C ALA A 2 -9.62 14.63 -4.81
N ALA A 3 -8.60 15.47 -4.65
CA ALA A 3 -7.54 15.28 -3.64
C ALA A 3 -8.07 15.30 -2.18
N THR A 4 -9.04 16.16 -1.87
CA THR A 4 -9.67 16.22 -0.54
C THR A 4 -10.46 14.95 -0.23
N THR A 5 -11.19 14.43 -1.22
CA THR A 5 -11.93 13.17 -1.11
C THR A 5 -10.98 11.99 -0.91
N VAL A 6 -9.85 11.96 -1.63
CA VAL A 6 -8.80 10.93 -1.47
C VAL A 6 -8.18 10.97 -0.07
N ALA A 7 -7.91 12.15 0.49
CA ALA A 7 -7.38 12.29 1.84
C ALA A 7 -8.40 11.89 2.93
N LEU A 8 -9.68 12.24 2.75
CA LEU A 8 -10.75 11.84 3.66
C LEU A 8 -10.95 10.32 3.65
N LEU A 9 -11.02 9.73 2.46
CA LEU A 9 -11.10 8.28 2.28
C LEU A 9 -9.87 7.58 2.84
N GLY A 10 -8.66 8.11 2.62
CA GLY A 10 -7.42 7.58 3.18
C GLY A 10 -7.44 7.53 4.71
N THR A 11 -7.92 8.61 5.35
CA THR A 11 -8.06 8.67 6.81
C THR A 11 -9.07 7.66 7.35
N ILE A 12 -10.21 7.52 6.67
CA ILE A 12 -11.25 6.52 7.03
C ILE A 12 -10.71 5.10 6.82
N PHE A 13 -9.98 4.87 5.74
CA PHE A 13 -9.41 3.56 5.42
C PHE A 13 -8.36 3.14 6.45
N THR A 14 -7.45 4.03 6.85
CA THR A 14 -6.49 3.80 7.94
C THR A 14 -7.17 3.39 9.24
N PHE A 15 -8.29 4.06 9.58
CA PHE A 15 -9.06 3.75 10.78
C PHE A 15 -9.80 2.41 10.67
N ALA A 16 -10.40 2.14 9.51
CA ALA A 16 -11.12 0.90 9.24
C ALA A 16 -10.18 -0.31 9.24
N ASP A 17 -9.02 -0.20 8.60
CA ASP A 17 -7.99 -1.24 8.54
C ASP A 17 -7.43 -1.53 9.95
N THR A 18 -7.19 -0.50 10.76
CA THR A 18 -6.80 -0.66 12.18
C THR A 18 -7.82 -1.44 12.99
N LEU A 19 -9.11 -1.14 12.80
CA LEU A 19 -10.21 -1.88 13.46
C LEU A 19 -10.33 -3.31 12.91
N LEU A 20 -10.08 -3.50 11.62
CA LEU A 20 -10.06 -4.81 10.96
C LEU A 20 -8.96 -5.70 11.56
N PHE A 21 -7.77 -5.16 11.79
CA PHE A 21 -6.67 -5.85 12.46
C PHE A 21 -7.05 -6.29 13.88
N SER A 22 -7.70 -5.40 14.64
CA SER A 22 -8.17 -5.70 15.99
C SER A 22 -9.27 -6.77 16.02
N PHE A 23 -10.15 -6.82 15.01
CA PHE A 23 -11.27 -7.77 14.95
C PHE A 23 -10.90 -9.13 14.34
N LEU A 24 -9.99 -9.16 13.36
CA LEU A 24 -9.66 -10.39 12.62
C LEU A 24 -8.35 -11.06 13.06
N ASN A 25 -7.57 -10.46 13.96
CA ASN A 25 -6.29 -11.03 14.41
C ASN A 25 -5.38 -11.46 13.23
N LEU A 26 -5.50 -10.74 12.11
CA LEU A 26 -4.81 -11.06 10.87
C LEU A 26 -3.29 -10.99 11.12
N SER A 27 -2.56 -11.96 10.55
CA SER A 27 -1.10 -11.91 10.57
C SER A 27 -0.63 -10.59 9.95
N LYS A 28 0.39 -9.95 10.55
CA LYS A 28 0.97 -8.67 10.12
C LYS A 28 1.25 -8.63 8.61
N THR A 29 1.65 -9.75 8.05
CA THR A 29 1.87 -9.95 6.60
C THR A 29 0.60 -9.75 5.77
N ALA A 30 -0.51 -10.38 6.16
CA ALA A 30 -1.77 -10.30 5.41
C ALA A 30 -2.33 -8.88 5.42
N TYR A 31 -2.19 -8.20 6.56
CA TYR A 31 -2.58 -6.80 6.70
C TYR A 31 -1.72 -5.90 5.80
N GLY A 32 -0.40 -6.05 5.81
CA GLY A 32 0.50 -5.30 4.91
C GLY A 32 0.13 -5.47 3.43
N ILE A 33 -0.19 -6.70 3.00
CA ILE A 33 -0.62 -6.96 1.61
C ILE A 33 -1.92 -6.23 1.27
N PHE A 34 -2.91 -6.26 2.16
CA PHE A 34 -4.19 -5.63 1.95
C PHE A 34 -4.07 -4.10 1.86
N THR A 35 -3.36 -3.50 2.81
CA THR A 35 -3.17 -2.05 2.87
C THR A 35 -2.35 -1.53 1.68
N GLY A 36 -1.29 -2.25 1.30
CA GLY A 36 -0.46 -1.93 0.12
C GLY A 36 -1.16 -2.10 -1.22
N GLY A 37 -2.17 -2.98 -1.29
CA GLY A 37 -2.97 -3.21 -2.49
C GLY A 37 -4.10 -2.19 -2.70
N THR A 38 -4.68 -1.65 -1.61
CA THR A 38 -5.93 -0.90 -1.70
C THR A 38 -5.74 0.62 -1.79
N LEU A 39 -4.79 1.17 -1.05
CA LEU A 39 -4.56 2.62 -1.01
C LEU A 39 -3.69 3.07 -2.18
N HIS A 40 -4.07 4.14 -2.88
CA HIS A 40 -3.36 4.59 -4.08
C HIS A 40 -2.05 5.33 -3.79
N GLU A 41 -1.99 6.11 -2.70
CA GLU A 41 -0.79 6.88 -2.30
C GLU A 41 0.03 6.17 -1.23
N VAL A 42 1.35 6.21 -1.38
CA VAL A 42 2.30 5.58 -0.44
C VAL A 42 2.20 6.19 0.96
N GLY A 43 1.95 7.50 1.08
CA GLY A 43 1.81 8.16 2.40
C GLY A 43 0.65 7.59 3.22
N HIS A 44 -0.49 7.34 2.58
CA HIS A 44 -1.65 6.72 3.22
C HIS A 44 -1.42 5.23 3.52
N VAL A 45 -0.74 4.51 2.61
CA VAL A 45 -0.35 3.10 2.84
C VAL A 45 0.49 2.97 4.11
N ILE A 46 1.52 3.82 4.27
CA ILE A 46 2.39 3.81 5.44
C ILE A 46 1.61 4.13 6.71
N ALA A 47 0.73 5.15 6.67
CA ALA A 47 -0.07 5.54 7.83
C ALA A 47 -1.00 4.41 8.31
N ALA A 48 -1.62 3.66 7.38
CA ALA A 48 -2.48 2.53 7.70
C ALA A 48 -1.70 1.28 8.16
N ALA A 49 -0.57 0.98 7.52
CA ALA A 49 0.25 -0.18 7.84
C ALA A 49 1.03 -0.03 9.16
N ALA A 50 1.39 1.21 9.54
CA ALA A 50 2.16 1.51 10.75
C ALA A 50 1.50 1.02 12.04
N VAL A 51 0.17 0.89 12.04
CA VAL A 51 -0.59 0.42 13.20
C VAL A 51 -0.37 -1.07 13.49
N SER A 52 0.01 -1.86 12.49
CA SER A 52 0.32 -3.30 12.63
C SER A 52 1.80 -3.58 12.92
N GLY A 53 2.66 -2.55 12.84
CA GLY A 53 4.10 -2.62 13.10
C GLY A 53 4.97 -2.46 11.84
N SER A 54 6.29 -2.40 12.04
CA SER A 54 7.28 -2.17 10.99
C SER A 54 7.21 -3.17 9.85
N ASP A 55 7.02 -4.46 10.17
CA ASP A 55 7.02 -5.54 9.18
C ASP A 55 5.83 -5.41 8.21
N ALA A 56 4.68 -4.92 8.71
CA ALA A 56 3.51 -4.70 7.89
C ALA A 56 3.70 -3.51 6.93
N VAL A 57 4.39 -2.46 7.38
CA VAL A 57 4.74 -1.30 6.53
C VAL A 57 5.66 -1.72 5.40
N GLU A 58 6.68 -2.53 5.71
CA GLU A 58 7.63 -3.01 4.73
C GLU A 58 6.94 -3.85 3.65
N ILE A 59 6.07 -4.79 4.06
CA ILE A 59 5.27 -5.61 3.14
C ILE A 59 4.30 -4.76 2.32
N ALA A 60 3.65 -3.77 2.94
CA ALA A 60 2.72 -2.88 2.25
C ALA A 60 3.43 -2.06 1.16
N ILE A 61 4.63 -1.55 1.43
CA ILE A 61 5.44 -0.84 0.44
C ILE A 61 5.86 -1.77 -0.70
N ILE A 62 6.30 -3.00 -0.38
CA ILE A 62 6.67 -3.99 -1.40
C ILE A 62 5.49 -4.27 -2.33
N VAL A 63 4.32 -4.57 -1.80
CA VAL A 63 3.11 -4.84 -2.59
C VAL A 63 2.73 -3.61 -3.43
N LYS A 64 2.87 -2.41 -2.87
CA LYS A 64 2.54 -1.17 -3.54
C LYS A 64 3.44 -0.87 -4.74
N LEU A 65 4.73 -1.18 -4.61
CA LEU A 65 5.74 -0.94 -5.64
C LEU A 65 5.93 -2.11 -6.61
N THR A 66 5.40 -3.30 -6.30
CA THR A 66 5.50 -4.50 -7.15
C THR A 66 5.05 -4.23 -8.60
N PRO A 67 3.89 -3.57 -8.85
CA PRO A 67 3.47 -3.24 -10.23
C PRO A 67 4.44 -2.28 -10.92
N VAL A 68 5.03 -1.34 -10.18
CA VAL A 68 5.99 -0.36 -10.72
C VAL A 68 7.30 -1.06 -11.10
N ALA A 69 7.80 -1.96 -10.26
CA ALA A 69 9.00 -2.75 -10.53
C ALA A 69 8.84 -3.65 -11.76
N LEU A 70 7.63 -4.19 -11.99
CA LEU A 70 7.30 -4.99 -13.18
C LEU A 70 7.19 -4.15 -14.47
N LEU A 71 6.89 -2.85 -14.35
CA LEU A 71 6.81 -1.92 -15.49
C LEU A 71 8.17 -1.36 -15.92
N VAL A 72 9.13 -1.20 -15.01
CA VAL A 72 10.50 -0.70 -15.29
C VAL A 72 11.28 -1.46 -16.39
N PRO A 73 11.26 -2.80 -16.50
CA PRO A 73 12.05 -3.50 -17.51
C PRO A 73 11.57 -3.24 -18.95
N SER A 74 10.27 -2.98 -19.16
CA SER A 74 9.69 -2.76 -20.50
C SER A 74 10.40 -1.65 -21.30
N PRO A 75 10.56 -0.41 -20.80
CA PRO A 75 11.24 0.65 -21.52
C PRO A 75 12.75 0.40 -21.67
N LEU A 76 13.40 -0.22 -20.68
CA LEU A 76 14.81 -0.62 -20.76
C LEU A 76 15.09 -1.57 -21.93
N PHE A 77 14.20 -2.53 -22.18
CA PHE A 77 14.33 -3.44 -23.33
C PHE A 77 14.13 -2.73 -24.67
N TYR A 78 13.28 -1.69 -24.73
CA TYR A 78 13.07 -0.92 -25.95
C TYR A 78 14.30 -0.07 -26.28
N GLU A 79 14.93 0.54 -25.27
CA GLU A 79 16.12 1.40 -25.44
C GLU A 79 17.37 0.63 -25.91
N PHE A 80 17.47 -0.67 -25.60
CA PHE A 80 18.55 -1.54 -26.11
C PHE A 80 18.29 -2.07 -27.53
N SER A 81 17.10 -1.80 -28.10
CA SER A 81 16.70 -2.28 -29.43
C SER A 81 16.91 -1.25 -30.56
N GLU A 82 17.33 -0.02 -30.23
CA GLU A 82 17.83 1.00 -31.18
C GLU A 82 19.37 1.06 -31.17
#